data_AF-A0A929D8T9-F1
#
_entry.id   AF-A0A929D8T9-F1
#
_cell.length_a   1.000
_cell.length_b   1.000
_cell.length_c   1.000
_cell.angle_alpha   90.00
_cell.angle_beta   90.00
_cell.angle_gamma   90.00
#
_symmetry.space_group_name_H-M   'P 1'
#
loop_
_entity.id
_entity.type
_entity.pdbx_description
1 polymer ?
#
loop_
_entity_poly.entity_id
_entity_poly.type
_entity_poly.pdbx_seq_one_letter_code
_entity_poly.pdbx_strand_id
1 'polypeptide(L)'
;MPKDLRTIRKRKGMSINQLASRSGISIAVLVQYEKGEQEIPSPELRRLAKVLYVDEWDIKPRSTPPPSSEEQPAKPPRPEREPPKEKKPQPKSPPARDSQIAHMLTLAARFG
;
A
#
# COMPACT_ATOMS: atom_id res chain seq x y z
N MET A 1 23.04 1.39 19.12
CA MET A 1 23.62 0.54 18.05
C MET A 1 22.67 0.57 16.85
N PRO A 2 23.12 1.02 15.68
CA PRO A 2 22.29 1.06 14.48
C PRO A 2 21.86 -0.35 14.06
N LYS A 3 20.66 -0.46 13.49
CA LYS A 3 20.03 -1.73 13.10
C LYS A 3 19.72 -1.73 11.61
N ASP A 4 19.63 -2.93 11.05
CA ASP A 4 19.26 -3.11 9.65
C ASP A 4 17.82 -2.65 9.40
N LEU A 5 17.59 -2.05 8.22
CA LEU A 5 16.30 -1.48 7.85
C LEU A 5 15.16 -2.50 7.95
N ARG A 6 15.39 -3.73 7.49
CA ARG A 6 14.44 -4.85 7.56
C ARG A 6 14.04 -5.17 9.00
N THR A 7 14.99 -5.12 9.93
CA THR A 7 14.78 -5.43 11.35
C THR A 7 13.90 -4.37 11.99
N ILE A 8 14.17 -3.09 11.72
CA ILE A 8 13.36 -1.98 12.23
C ILE A 8 11.94 -2.06 11.65
N ARG A 9 11.81 -2.26 10.34
CA ARG A 9 10.51 -2.38 9.66
C ARG A 9 9.67 -3.53 10.24
N LYS A 10 10.27 -4.71 10.41
CA LYS A 10 9.58 -5.88 11.01
C LYS A 10 9.14 -5.61 12.44
N ARG A 11 9.99 -4.99 13.27
CA ARG A 11 9.63 -4.60 14.65
C ARG A 11 8.45 -3.63 14.71
N LYS A 12 8.31 -2.76 13.71
CA LYS A 12 7.17 -1.83 13.57
C LYS A 12 5.94 -2.47 12.91
N GLY A 13 5.95 -3.78 12.63
CA GLY A 13 4.83 -4.49 12.01
C GLY A 13 4.50 -4.03 10.58
N MET A 14 5.46 -3.40 9.89
CA MET A 14 5.22 -2.76 8.60
C MET A 14 5.63 -3.69 7.44
N SER A 15 4.77 -3.82 6.43
CA SER A 15 5.13 -4.49 5.17
C SER A 15 6.00 -3.58 4.30
N ILE A 16 6.74 -4.16 3.35
CA ILE A 16 7.58 -3.37 2.44
C ILE A 16 6.75 -2.41 1.56
N ASN A 17 5.54 -2.82 1.18
CA ASN A 17 4.60 -1.98 0.43
C ASN A 17 4.14 -0.78 1.27
N GLN A 18 3.82 -1.00 2.55
CA GLN A 18 3.45 0.11 3.45
C GLN A 18 4.61 1.07 3.67
N LEU A 19 5.85 0.57 3.77
CA LEU A 19 7.02 1.43 3.86
C LEU A 19 7.17 2.26 2.59
N ALA A 20 7.09 1.64 1.41
CA ALA A 20 7.15 2.30 0.11
C ALA A 20 6.11 3.41 -0.04
N SER A 21 4.84 3.10 0.23
CA SER A 21 3.74 4.06 0.11
C SER A 21 3.90 5.25 1.06
N ARG A 22 4.48 5.04 2.25
CA ARG A 22 4.65 6.11 3.25
C ARG A 22 5.94 6.91 3.06
N SER A 23 7.01 6.30 2.54
CA SER A 23 8.29 6.98 2.31
C SER A 23 8.39 7.63 0.93
N GLY A 24 7.53 7.22 -0.02
CA GLY A 24 7.62 7.62 -1.43
C GLY A 24 8.79 6.96 -2.17
N ILE A 25 9.41 5.93 -1.59
CA ILE A 25 10.53 5.19 -2.19
C ILE A 25 9.95 3.93 -2.84
N SER A 26 10.46 3.56 -4.04
CA SER A 26 9.98 2.37 -4.74
C SER A 26 10.31 1.09 -3.97
N ILE A 27 9.45 0.07 -4.10
CA ILE A 27 9.66 -1.23 -3.44
C ILE A 27 11.00 -1.85 -3.87
N ALA A 28 11.35 -1.74 -5.15
CA ALA A 28 12.60 -2.27 -5.69
C ALA A 28 13.84 -1.64 -5.02
N VAL A 29 13.81 -0.33 -4.79
CA VAL A 29 14.88 0.39 -4.09
C VAL A 29 14.93 0.01 -2.61
N LEU A 30 13.78 -0.08 -1.94
CA LEU A 30 13.73 -0.55 -0.55
C LEU A 30 14.29 -1.97 -0.36
N VAL A 31 14.04 -2.87 -1.33
CA VAL A 31 14.62 -4.23 -1.30
C VAL A 31 16.15 -4.16 -1.39
N GLN A 32 16.69 -3.33 -2.28
CA GLN A 32 18.15 -3.14 -2.40
C GLN A 32 18.75 -2.59 -1.11
N TYR A 33 18.07 -1.66 -0.44
CA TYR A 33 18.47 -1.14 0.87
C TYR A 33 18.43 -2.18 1.99
N GLU A 34 17.39 -3.03 2.02
CA GLU A 34 17.29 -4.10 3.02
C GLU A 34 18.34 -5.20 2.83
N LYS A 35 18.79 -5.42 1.60
CA LYS A 35 19.86 -6.37 1.28
C LYS A 35 21.25 -5.77 1.41
N GLY A 36 21.38 -4.44 1.50
CA GLY A 36 22.67 -3.76 1.47
C GLY A 36 23.35 -3.75 0.10
N GLU A 37 22.59 -4.03 -0.97
CA GLU A 37 23.03 -3.91 -2.36
C GLU A 37 23.31 -2.43 -2.70
N GLN A 38 22.53 -1.53 -2.10
CA GLN A 38 22.67 -0.09 -2.26
C GLN A 38 22.72 0.60 -0.89
N GLU A 39 23.56 1.64 -0.77
CA GLU A 39 23.59 2.51 0.40
C GLU A 39 22.43 3.53 0.35
N ILE A 40 21.84 3.80 1.51
CA ILE A 40 20.72 4.74 1.64
C ILE A 40 21.24 6.18 1.63
N PRO A 41 20.88 7.02 0.63
CA PRO A 41 21.25 8.43 0.62
C PRO A 41 20.65 9.18 1.81
N SER A 42 21.34 10.19 2.35
CA SER A 42 20.88 10.95 3.53
C SER A 42 19.45 11.52 3.40
N PRO A 43 19.00 12.04 2.23
CA PRO A 43 17.61 12.49 2.07
C PRO A 43 16.58 11.37 2.25
N GLU A 44 16.89 10.17 1.78
CA GLU A 44 16.02 9.00 1.91
C GLU A 44 16.08 8.40 3.32
N LEU A 45 17.27 8.40 3.94
CA LEU A 45 17.46 8.01 5.33
C LEU A 45 16.57 8.84 6.26
N ARG A 46 16.53 10.16 6.04
CA ARG A 46 15.62 11.09 6.74
C ARG A 46 14.15 10.72 6.59
N ARG A 47 13.72 10.36 5.37
CA ARG A 47 12.33 9.95 5.11
C ARG A 47 12.00 8.63 5.82
N LEU A 48 12.92 7.66 5.75
CA LEU A 48 12.77 6.36 6.38
C LEU A 48 12.69 6.48 7.91
N ALA A 49 13.56 7.29 8.53
CA ALA A 49 13.56 7.58 9.95
C ALA A 49 12.19 8.13 10.41
N LYS A 50 11.67 9.14 9.70
CA LYS A 50 10.34 9.72 9.96
C LYS A 50 9.21 8.69 9.87
N VAL A 51 9.20 7.85 8.84
CA VAL A 51 8.14 6.84 8.64
C VAL A 51 8.20 5.70 9.65
N LEU A 52 9.41 5.34 10.07
CA LEU A 52 9.65 4.25 11.03
C LEU A 52 9.60 4.73 12.49
N TYR A 53 9.48 6.04 12.74
CA TYR A 53 9.50 6.64 14.07
C TYR A 53 10.73 6.19 14.86
N VAL A 54 11.90 6.43 14.26
CA VAL A 54 13.24 6.20 14.81
C VAL A 54 14.15 7.34 14.36
N ASP A 55 15.32 7.46 14.96
CA ASP A 55 16.30 8.45 14.51
C ASP A 55 17.14 7.94 13.32
N GLU A 56 17.76 8.86 12.58
CA GLU A 56 18.64 8.51 11.44
C GLU A 56 19.80 7.59 11.86
N TRP A 57 20.35 7.82 13.06
CA TRP A 57 21.47 7.06 13.62
C TRP A 57 21.06 5.67 14.13
N ASP A 58 19.76 5.37 14.21
CA ASP A 58 19.28 4.02 14.50
C ASP A 58 19.25 3.12 13.26
N ILE A 59 19.30 3.70 12.06
CA ILE A 59 19.24 2.97 10.79
C ILE A 59 20.67 2.81 10.25
N LYS A 60 21.07 1.58 9.94
CA LYS A 60 22.31 1.34 9.19
C LYS A 60 22.14 1.87 7.75
N PRO A 61 23.02 2.78 7.27
CA PRO A 61 22.98 3.25 5.89
C PRO A 61 23.17 2.12 4.87
N ARG A 62 23.94 1.10 5.24
CA ARG A 62 24.13 -0.13 4.48
C ARG A 62 23.76 -1.33 5.35
N SER A 63 22.66 -2.00 5.03
CA SER A 63 22.22 -3.20 5.76
C SER A 63 23.14 -4.39 5.46
N THR A 64 23.24 -5.33 6.37
CA THR A 64 23.83 -6.64 6.05
C THR A 64 22.79 -7.53 5.37
N PRO A 65 23.11 -8.20 4.25
CA PRO A 65 22.18 -9.14 3.64
C PRO A 65 21.87 -10.27 4.63
N PRO A 66 20.62 -10.75 4.71
CA PRO A 66 20.32 -11.96 5.46
C PRO A 66 21.09 -13.16 4.85
N PRO A 67 21.53 -14.15 5.67
CA PRO A 67 22.18 -15.35 5.15
C PRO A 67 21.26 -16.05 4.14
N SER A 68 21.86 -16.43 3.01
CA SER A 68 21.23 -16.76 1.74
C SER A 68 20.41 -18.07 1.69
N SER A 69 19.85 -18.54 2.80
CA SER A 69 19.19 -19.86 2.90
C SER A 69 17.66 -19.85 2.81
N GLU A 70 17.04 -18.73 2.49
CA GLU A 70 15.60 -18.70 2.17
C GLU A 70 15.38 -17.84 0.92
N GLU A 71 15.47 -18.52 -0.23
CA GLU A 71 14.45 -18.48 -1.28
C GLU A 71 13.27 -17.60 -0.88
N GLN A 72 12.95 -16.55 -1.64
CA GLN A 72 11.64 -15.94 -1.48
C GLN A 72 10.64 -17.07 -1.69
N PRO A 73 9.87 -17.53 -0.66
CA PRO A 73 8.65 -18.20 -1.03
C PRO A 73 7.91 -17.09 -1.78
N ALA A 74 7.61 -17.34 -3.05
CA ALA A 74 6.56 -16.62 -3.73
C ALA A 74 5.42 -16.61 -2.73
N LYS A 75 5.20 -15.47 -2.07
CA LYS A 75 4.08 -15.36 -1.15
C LYS A 75 2.91 -15.74 -2.05
N PRO A 76 2.06 -16.72 -1.69
CA PRO A 76 0.80 -16.85 -2.40
C PRO A 76 0.24 -15.43 -2.49
N PRO A 77 -0.27 -14.99 -3.67
CA PRO A 77 -0.77 -13.64 -3.81
C PRO A 77 -1.61 -13.39 -2.58
N ARG A 78 -1.18 -12.43 -1.74
CA ARG A 78 -2.05 -11.93 -0.69
C ARG A 78 -3.33 -11.65 -1.47
N PRO A 79 -4.51 -12.24 -1.12
CA PRO A 79 -5.73 -11.96 -1.86
C PRO A 79 -5.72 -10.46 -2.00
N GLU A 80 -5.67 -10.00 -3.26
CA GLU A 80 -5.53 -8.59 -3.58
C GLU A 80 -6.37 -7.89 -2.52
N ARG A 81 -5.76 -7.03 -1.69
CA ARG A 81 -6.60 -5.96 -1.19
C ARG A 81 -7.02 -5.33 -2.50
N GLU A 82 -8.27 -5.57 -2.87
CA GLU A 82 -8.84 -5.19 -4.15
C GLU A 82 -8.22 -3.83 -4.49
N PRO A 83 -7.72 -3.61 -5.73
CA PRO A 83 -7.26 -2.29 -6.14
C PRO A 83 -8.28 -1.29 -5.61
N PRO A 84 -7.89 -0.17 -4.95
CA PRO A 84 -8.83 0.71 -4.26
C PRO A 84 -9.97 0.94 -5.22
N LYS A 85 -11.13 0.30 -4.94
CA LYS A 85 -12.13 -0.09 -5.95
C LYS A 85 -12.02 0.89 -7.09
N GLU A 86 -11.36 0.47 -8.17
CA GLU A 86 -11.32 1.27 -9.39
C GLU A 86 -12.74 1.77 -9.53
N LYS A 87 -12.95 3.09 -9.51
CA LYS A 87 -14.30 3.65 -9.57
C LYS A 87 -14.88 3.00 -10.82
N LYS A 88 -15.68 1.95 -10.62
CA LYS A 88 -16.42 1.31 -11.70
C LYS A 88 -17.01 2.50 -12.44
N PRO A 89 -16.93 2.59 -13.78
CA PRO A 89 -17.76 3.58 -14.45
C PRO A 89 -19.14 3.40 -13.84
N GLN A 90 -19.64 4.44 -13.17
CA GLN A 90 -20.95 4.38 -12.52
C GLN A 90 -21.84 3.76 -13.59
N PRO A 91 -22.56 2.65 -13.33
CA PRO A 91 -23.51 2.20 -14.32
C PRO A 91 -24.36 3.43 -14.61
N LYS A 92 -24.31 3.95 -15.84
CA LYS A 92 -25.23 5.00 -16.27
C LYS A 92 -26.57 4.50 -15.80
N SER A 93 -27.22 5.26 -14.93
CA SER A 93 -28.51 4.93 -14.36
C SER A 93 -29.34 4.32 -15.49
N PRO A 94 -29.96 3.13 -15.34
CA PRO A 94 -30.85 2.66 -16.38
C PRO A 94 -31.81 3.82 -16.67
N PRO A 95 -32.06 4.18 -17.94
CA PRO A 95 -33.06 5.21 -18.24
C PRO A 95 -34.31 4.79 -17.48
N ALA A 96 -34.85 5.69 -16.66
CA ALA A 96 -35.94 5.40 -15.73
C ALA A 96 -36.98 4.54 -16.45
N ARG A 97 -36.92 3.23 -16.21
CA ARG A 97 -37.69 2.26 -16.98
C ARG A 97 -39.10 2.41 -16.48
N ASP A 98 -40.01 2.79 -17.37
CA ASP A 98 -41.48 2.72 -17.41
C ASP A 98 -42.29 2.46 -16.12
N SER A 99 -41.80 1.64 -15.20
CA SER A 99 -42.39 1.35 -13.89
C SER A 99 -42.56 2.59 -13.02
N GLN A 100 -41.66 3.58 -13.09
CA GLN A 100 -41.81 4.83 -12.32
C GLN A 100 -42.94 5.71 -12.86
N ILE A 101 -43.11 5.75 -14.19
CA ILE A 101 -44.19 6.50 -14.84
C ILE A 101 -45.54 5.84 -14.55
N ALA A 102 -45.61 4.51 -14.66
CA ALA A 102 -46.82 3.75 -14.34
C ALA A 102 -47.25 3.94 -12.87
N HIS A 103 -46.29 3.93 -11.93
CA HIS A 103 -46.58 4.17 -10.52
C HIS A 103 -47.12 5.58 -10.25
N MET A 104 -46.54 6.60 -10.89
CA MET A 104 -47.00 8.00 -10.78
C MET A 104 -48.41 8.21 -11.35
N LEU A 105 -48.72 7.61 -12.51
CA LEU A 105 -50.06 7.69 -13.11
C LEU A 105 -51.12 6.99 -12.25
N THR A 106 -50.76 5.86 -11.64
CA THR A 106 -51.66 5.12 -10.73
C THR A 106 -51.96 5.93 -9.46
N LEU A 107 -50.99 6.71 -8.96
CA LEU A 107 -51.19 7.55 -7.78
C LEU A 107 -52.08 8.76 -8.07
N ALA A 108 -51.94 9.37 -9.26
CA ALA A 108 -52.74 10.52 -9.67
C ALA A 108 -54.23 10.17 -9.90
N ALA A 109 -54.53 8.97 -10.40
CA ALA A 109 -55.90 8.50 -10.62
C ALA A 109 -56.68 8.22 -9.32
N ARG A 110 -56.01 8.19 -8.16
CA ARG A 110 -56.64 7.92 -6.85
C ARG A 110 -57.13 9.19 -6.14
N PHE A 111 -56.76 10.38 -6.66
CA PHE A 111 -57.12 11.67 -6.09
C PHE A 111 -57.91 12.57 -7.07
N GLY A 112 -58.54 11.97 -8.08
CA GLY A 112 -59.49 12.62 -8.99
C GLY A 112 -60.92 12.24 -8.67
#